data_AF-A0A8J3BEK8-F1
#
_entry.id   AF-A0A8J3BEK8-F1
#
_cell.length_a   1.000
_cell.length_b   1.000
_cell.length_c   1.000
_cell.angle_alpha   90.00
_cell.angle_beta   90.00
_cell.angle_gamma   90.00
#
_symmetry.space_group_name_H-M   'P 1'
#
loop_
_entity.id
_entity.type
_entity.pdbx_description
1 polymer ?
#
loop_
_entity_poly.entity_id
_entity_poly.type
_entity_poly.pdbx_seq_one_letter_code
_entity_poly.pdbx_strand_id
1 'polypeptide(L)'
;MATVASHGDSDQPRSSTRPAQREAFAAEMQAAGVDWRLVVHGGALHAFHHPPAGPGQTPLPGVGYHPRHAQRAWRDVVALLAACLPLPEPGRRG
;
A
#
# COMPACT_ATOMS: atom_id res chain seq x y z
N MET A 1 -4.75 9.66 9.97
CA MET A 1 -4.49 8.29 9.53
C MET A 1 -3.59 8.31 8.29
N ALA A 2 -2.36 7.80 8.38
CA ALA A 2 -1.49 7.58 7.23
C ALA A 2 -1.40 6.08 6.93
N THR A 3 -1.55 5.67 5.67
CA THR A 3 -1.34 4.29 5.23
C THR A 3 -0.11 4.22 4.35
N VAL A 4 0.88 3.43 4.75
CA VAL A 4 1.99 3.04 3.88
C VAL A 4 1.76 1.59 3.47
N ALA A 5 1.53 1.36 2.19
CA ALA A 5 1.57 0.03 1.61
C ALA A 5 3.03 -0.29 1.27
N SER A 6 3.67 -1.14 2.08
CA SER A 6 5.03 -1.59 1.83
C SER A 6 5.02 -2.91 1.08
N HIS A 7 5.91 -3.01 0.10
CA HIS A 7 6.04 -4.14 -0.80
C HIS A 7 6.78 -5.27 -0.08
N GLY A 8 6.33 -6.51 -0.25
CA GLY A 8 6.86 -7.66 0.46
C GLY A 8 8.17 -8.17 -0.12
N ASP A 9 9.23 -8.10 0.69
CA ASP A 9 10.00 -9.25 1.15
C ASP A 9 10.34 -10.31 0.09
N SER A 10 10.72 -9.87 -1.09
CA SER A 10 11.57 -10.70 -1.92
C SER A 10 12.99 -10.44 -1.42
N ASP A 11 13.73 -11.50 -1.09
CA ASP A 11 15.19 -11.54 -0.84
C ASP A 11 16.01 -11.05 -2.06
N GLN A 12 15.46 -10.14 -2.84
CA GLN A 12 16.14 -9.50 -3.94
C GLN A 12 16.98 -8.35 -3.37
N PRO A 13 18.27 -8.28 -3.71
CA PRO A 13 19.21 -7.28 -3.20
C PRO A 13 18.83 -5.83 -3.57
N ARG A 14 17.77 -5.63 -4.36
CA ARG A 14 17.20 -4.34 -4.77
C ARG A 14 15.76 -4.10 -4.30
N SER A 15 15.27 -4.86 -3.30
CA SER A 15 13.99 -4.51 -2.66
C SER A 15 14.06 -3.07 -2.15
N SER A 16 13.11 -2.22 -2.59
CA SER A 16 13.04 -0.80 -2.26
C SER A 16 12.71 -0.54 -0.79
N THR A 17 12.38 -1.57 -0.01
CA THR A 17 12.05 -1.40 1.42
C THR A 17 12.57 -2.57 2.24
N ARG A 18 13.71 -2.36 2.91
CA ARG A 18 14.32 -3.33 3.83
C ARG A 18 13.52 -3.43 5.14
N PRO A 19 13.53 -4.56 5.86
CA PRO A 19 12.89 -4.70 7.17
C PRO A 19 13.21 -3.55 8.14
N ALA A 20 14.50 -3.20 8.25
CA ALA A 20 14.95 -2.10 9.10
C ALA A 20 14.33 -0.73 8.74
N GLN A 21 14.03 -0.47 7.45
CA GLN A 21 13.36 0.77 7.05
C GLN A 21 11.88 0.77 7.47
N ARG A 22 11.22 -0.40 7.44
CA ARG A 22 9.84 -0.55 7.93
C ARG A 22 9.77 -0.32 9.43
N GLU A 23 10.73 -0.87 10.17
CA GLU A 23 10.86 -0.68 11.63
C GLU A 23 11.16 0.77 12.00
N ALA A 24 12.08 1.42 11.30
CA ALA A 24 12.39 2.83 11.51
C ALA A 24 11.15 3.72 11.28
N PHE A 25 10.42 3.50 10.18
CA PHE A 25 9.17 4.21 9.91
C PHE A 25 8.12 3.98 11.01
N ALA A 26 7.93 2.72 11.45
CA ALA A 26 7.01 2.41 12.54
C ALA A 26 7.39 3.12 13.84
N ALA A 27 8.67 3.17 14.17
CA ALA A 27 9.18 3.89 15.35
C ALA A 27 8.93 5.41 15.25
N GLU A 28 9.17 6.02 14.09
CA GLU A 28 8.89 7.44 13.84
C GLU A 28 7.40 7.76 14.01
N MET A 29 6.51 6.96 13.42
CA MET A 29 5.06 7.17 13.54
C MET A 29 4.57 6.97 14.98
N GLN A 30 5.13 5.98 15.69
CA GLN A 30 4.83 5.75 17.10
C GLN A 30 5.28 6.92 17.98
N ALA A 31 6.50 7.43 17.76
CA ALA A 31 7.03 8.58 18.50
C ALA A 31 6.23 9.86 18.23
N ALA A 32 5.68 10.02 17.02
CA ALA A 32 4.84 11.15 16.66
C ALA A 32 3.42 11.11 17.27
N GLY A 33 3.00 9.99 17.86
CA GLY A 33 1.68 9.83 18.47
C GLY A 33 0.52 9.98 17.48
N VAL A 34 0.77 9.75 16.19
CA VAL A 34 -0.25 9.85 15.14
C VAL A 34 -1.01 8.53 15.02
N ASP A 35 -2.22 8.57 14.46
CA ASP A 35 -2.92 7.36 14.02
C ASP A 35 -2.36 6.91 12.66
N TRP A 36 -1.83 5.69 12.60
CA TRP A 36 -1.14 5.14 11.42
C TRP A 36 -1.38 3.64 11.27
N ARG A 37 -1.23 3.17 10.02
CA ARG A 37 -1.18 1.75 9.69
C ARG A 37 -0.10 1.47 8.64
N LEU A 38 0.61 0.37 8.83
CA LEU A 38 1.54 -0.20 7.85
C LEU A 38 1.00 -1.54 7.37
N VAL A 39 0.83 -1.71 6.07
CA VAL A 39 0.36 -2.97 5.46
C VAL A 39 1.49 -3.55 4.60
N VAL A 40 1.83 -4.82 4.84
CA VAL A 40 2.88 -5.53 4.09
C VAL A 40 2.25 -6.64 3.25
N HIS A 41 2.47 -6.59 1.94
CA HIS A 41 2.00 -7.63 1.01
C HIS A 41 3.12 -8.61 0.65
N GLY A 42 3.23 -9.71 1.41
CA GLY A 42 4.22 -10.76 1.15
C GLY A 42 4.16 -11.29 -0.30
N GLY A 43 5.32 -11.44 -0.92
CA GLY A 43 5.48 -11.91 -2.30
C GLY A 43 5.08 -10.91 -3.40
N ALA A 44 4.73 -9.67 -3.03
CA ALA A 44 4.43 -8.62 -4.01
C ALA A 44 5.71 -7.95 -4.52
N LEU A 45 5.91 -7.95 -5.85
CA LEU A 45 6.96 -7.18 -6.52
C LEU A 45 6.64 -5.67 -6.54
N HIS A 46 7.62 -4.84 -6.94
CA HIS A 46 7.40 -3.40 -7.10
C HIS A 46 6.29 -3.13 -8.11
N ALA A 47 5.51 -2.07 -7.88
CA ALA A 47 4.35 -1.68 -8.69
C ALA A 47 3.27 -2.77 -8.83
N PHE A 48 3.08 -3.63 -7.81
CA PHE A 48 2.12 -4.74 -7.86
C PHE A 48 0.67 -4.33 -8.14
N HIS A 49 0.32 -3.06 -7.91
CA HIS A 49 -1.02 -2.52 -8.15
C HIS A 49 -1.23 -2.03 -9.58
N HIS A 50 -0.18 -1.94 -10.40
CA HIS A 50 -0.25 -1.45 -11.76
C HIS A 50 -0.36 -2.62 -12.76
N PRO A 51 -1.51 -2.83 -13.43
CA PRO A 51 -1.62 -3.83 -14.48
C PRO A 51 -0.71 -3.46 -15.67
N PRO A 52 -0.20 -4.43 -16.45
CA PRO A 52 0.54 -4.12 -17.67
C PRO A 52 -0.33 -3.34 -18.65
N ALA A 53 0.23 -2.32 -19.31
CA ALA A 53 -0.57 -1.41 -20.14
C ALA A 53 -0.91 -1.97 -21.54
N GLY A 54 -0.45 -3.19 -21.86
CA GLY A 54 -0.78 -3.85 -23.12
C GLY A 54 0.08 -5.09 -23.40
N PRO A 55 -0.25 -5.82 -24.48
CA PRO A 55 0.56 -6.96 -24.94
C PRO A 55 1.97 -6.49 -25.35
N GLY A 56 2.99 -7.26 -24.98
CA GLY A 56 4.39 -7.00 -25.34
C GLY A 56 5.20 -6.16 -24.36
N GLN A 57 4.60 -5.64 -23.28
CA GLN A 57 5.39 -5.00 -22.21
C GLN A 57 6.14 -6.05 -21.38
N THR A 58 7.45 -5.94 -21.34
CA THR A 58 8.30 -6.72 -20.44
C THR A 58 8.60 -5.88 -19.19
N PRO A 59 8.17 -6.31 -18.00
CA PRO A 59 8.49 -5.60 -16.76
C PRO A 59 10.00 -5.59 -16.50
N LEU A 60 10.48 -4.53 -15.86
CA LEU A 60 11.84 -4.54 -15.31
C LEU A 60 11.96 -5.66 -14.26
N PRO A 61 13.16 -6.24 -14.06
CA PRO A 61 13.39 -7.18 -12.97
C PRO A 61 12.94 -6.60 -11.62
N GLY A 62 12.13 -7.35 -10.88
CA GLY A 62 11.58 -6.92 -9.59
C GLY A 62 10.32 -6.05 -9.68
N VAL A 63 9.79 -5.80 -10.87
CA VAL A 63 8.49 -5.13 -11.10
C VAL A 63 7.48 -6.17 -11.58
N GLY A 64 6.26 -6.17 -11.02
CA GLY A 64 5.25 -7.13 -11.49
C GLY A 64 3.90 -6.98 -10.83
N TYR A 65 2.84 -7.05 -11.64
CA TYR A 65 1.45 -6.97 -11.22
C TYR A 65 1.03 -8.17 -10.37
N HIS A 66 0.33 -7.93 -9.26
CA HIS A 66 -0.24 -8.98 -8.42
C HIS A 66 -1.73 -8.69 -8.14
N PRO A 67 -2.68 -9.29 -8.90
CA PRO A 67 -4.08 -8.87 -8.92
C PRO A 67 -4.77 -8.92 -7.54
N ARG A 68 -4.50 -9.97 -6.77
CA ARG A 68 -5.10 -10.11 -5.42
C ARG A 68 -4.59 -9.05 -4.43
N HIS A 69 -3.32 -8.65 -4.55
CA HIS A 69 -2.73 -7.66 -3.65
C HIS A 69 -3.10 -6.25 -4.09
N ALA A 70 -3.19 -6.00 -5.40
CA ALA A 70 -3.74 -4.77 -5.96
C ALA A 70 -5.15 -4.49 -5.41
N GLN A 71 -6.03 -5.49 -5.43
CA GLN A 71 -7.39 -5.34 -4.90
C GLN A 71 -7.42 -5.09 -3.39
N ARG A 72 -6.56 -5.76 -2.61
CA ARG A 72 -6.46 -5.54 -1.16
C ARG A 72 -5.96 -4.15 -0.82
N ALA A 73 -4.86 -3.71 -1.46
CA ALA A 73 -4.32 -2.37 -1.28
C ALA A 73 -5.33 -1.28 -1.65
N TRP A 74 -6.11 -1.47 -2.73
CA TRP A 74 -7.18 -0.55 -3.08
C TRP A 74 -8.24 -0.42 -1.97
N ARG A 75 -8.69 -1.56 -1.41
CA ARG A 75 -9.66 -1.56 -0.31
C ARG A 75 -9.11 -0.85 0.93
N ASP A 76 -7.82 -1.01 1.21
CA ASP A 76 -7.17 -0.35 2.33
C ASP A 76 -7.16 1.18 2.20
N VAL A 77 -6.90 1.69 0.99
CA VAL A 77 -6.97 3.13 0.69
C VAL A 77 -8.40 3.64 0.78
N VAL A 78 -9.38 2.93 0.22
CA VAL A 78 -10.79 3.33 0.29
C VAL A 78 -11.28 3.36 1.75
N ALA A 79 -10.93 2.35 2.56
CA ALA A 79 -11.27 2.30 3.97
C ALA A 79 -10.64 3.46 4.76
N LEU A 80 -9.37 3.78 4.47
CA LEU A 80 -8.70 4.97 5.04
C LEU A 80 -9.47 6.25 4.72
N LEU A 81 -9.83 6.46 3.46
CA LEU A 81 -10.52 7.66 3.01
C LEU A 81 -11.91 7.76 3.65
N ALA A 82 -12.65 6.65 3.72
CA ALA A 82 -13.95 6.60 4.39
C ALA A 82 -13.87 6.93 5.88
N ALA A 83 -12.79 6.55 6.57
CA ALA A 83 -12.57 6.89 7.97
C ALA A 83 -12.18 8.36 8.18
N CYS A 84 -11.49 8.98 7.22
CA CYS A 84 -10.98 10.35 7.35
C CYS A 84 -11.91 11.42 6.82
N LEU A 85 -12.74 11.09 5.82
CA LEU A 85 -13.56 12.06 5.13
C LEU A 85 -15.00 11.99 5.66
N PRO A 86 -15.57 13.12 6.13
CA PRO A 86 -16.99 13.17 6.44
C PRO A 86 -17.77 13.00 5.14
N LEU A 87 -18.36 11.82 4.95
CA LEU A 87 -19.32 11.64 3.86
C LEU A 87 -20.66 12.22 4.30
N PRO A 88 -21.34 13.01 3.46
CA PRO A 88 -22.67 13.49 3.79
C PRO A 88 -23.60 12.29 3.97
N GLU A 89 -24.26 12.23 5.12
CA GLU A 89 -25.29 11.22 5.39
C GLU A 89 -26.33 11.24 4.26
N PRO A 90 -26.66 10.08 3.66
CA PRO A 90 -27.70 10.02 2.65
C PRO A 90 -29.06 10.26 3.32
N GLY A 91 -29.49 11.52 3.36
CA GLY A 91 -30.87 11.89 3.67
C GLY A 91 -31.08 12.73 4.93
N ARG A 92 -30.59 13.96 4.94
CA ARG A 92 -31.27 15.05 5.66
C ARG A 92 -31.72 16.11 4.67
N ARG A 93 -32.76 15.77 3.89
CA ARG A 93 -33.59 16.80 3.24
C ARG A 93 -34.56 17.29 4.32
N GLY A 94 -34.41 18.55 4.71
CA GLY A 94 -35.43 19.25 5.50
C GLY A 94 -36.66 19.53 4.67
#